data_AF-A0A1G0AR60-F1
#
_entry.id   AF-A0A1G0AR60-F1
#
_cell.length_a   1.000
_cell.length_b   1.000
_cell.length_c   1.000
_cell.angle_alpha   90.00
_cell.angle_beta   90.00
_cell.angle_gamma   90.00
#
_symmetry.space_group_name_H-M   'P 1'
#
loop_
_entity.id
_entity.type
_entity.pdbx_description
1 polymer ?
#
loop_
_entity_poly.entity_id
_entity_poly.type
_entity_poly.pdbx_seq_one_letter_code
_entity_poly.pdbx_strand_id
1 'polypeptide(L)'
;MAPPPGDRLPVALLAVVAVVVAIVVIAAVWWIFVASVFVPPAVRPQVSFSTPSLTQSGAATFSVVGASAAYPGVAYRANLEVDTVLGTADWLRASTTITVGSTDYTVNWQDADGLATLSVGDRITVNAPGGLPAGHAFKFLLIWADGNAVGEAFWTVTLTKPVITFATPSTSGGTTTIPVAAVSQSAGRDNYRVNLRVNTTTGSAVALAPAGTASNVSVAGTTYAITWTDIGGEATVNAGDTFRITTAGGLPSASTFTFFLLWSDGSQIQSSSWTTA
;
A
#
# COMPACT_ATOMS: atom_id res chain seq x y z
N MET A 1 59.76 24.38 45.17
CA MET A 1 60.14 24.07 43.77
C MET A 1 59.05 23.21 43.18
N ALA A 2 58.30 23.72 42.20
CA ALA A 2 57.35 22.93 41.42
C ALA A 2 58.12 22.18 40.31
N PRO A 3 57.77 20.92 39.97
CA PRO A 3 58.48 20.17 38.94
C PRO A 3 58.15 20.73 37.54
N PRO A 4 59.09 20.64 36.57
CA PRO A 4 58.93 21.25 35.25
C PRO A 4 57.90 20.48 34.40
N PRO A 5 57.16 21.15 33.51
CA PRO A 5 56.23 20.49 32.58
C PRO A 5 57.03 19.83 31.45
N GLY A 6 57.62 18.66 31.72
CA GLY A 6 58.39 17.86 30.75
C GLY A 6 57.55 16.75 30.13
N ASP A 7 57.64 16.62 28.80
CA ASP A 7 57.38 15.40 28.00
C ASP A 7 55.95 14.89 27.80
N ARG A 8 54.92 15.75 27.84
CA ARG A 8 53.57 15.36 27.39
C ARG A 8 53.27 15.66 25.93
N LEU A 9 54.01 16.59 25.31
CA LEU A 9 53.83 16.97 23.90
C LEU A 9 54.05 15.83 22.90
N PRO A 10 55.13 15.02 22.97
CA PRO A 10 55.33 13.93 22.02
C PRO A 10 54.31 12.79 22.20
N VAL A 11 53.90 12.50 23.44
CA VAL A 11 52.90 11.47 23.76
C VAL A 11 51.49 11.91 23.31
N ALA A 12 51.13 13.18 23.54
CA ALA A 12 49.86 13.73 23.08
C ALA A 12 49.78 13.78 21.55
N LEU A 13 50.88 14.13 20.86
CA LEU A 13 50.95 14.12 19.40
C LEU A 13 50.79 12.70 18.84
N LEU A 14 51.47 11.72 19.43
CA LEU A 14 51.34 10.29 19.06
C LEU A 14 49.91 9.78 19.26
N ALA A 15 49.26 10.15 20.36
CA ALA A 15 47.87 9.79 20.63
C ALA A 15 46.91 10.42 19.60
N VAL A 16 47.11 11.69 19.25
CA VAL A 16 46.30 12.37 18.22
C VAL A 16 46.49 11.72 16.85
N VAL A 17 47.73 11.42 16.46
CA VAL A 17 48.01 10.73 15.17
C VAL A 17 47.37 9.35 15.14
N ALA A 18 47.46 8.57 16.22
CA ALA A 18 46.83 7.25 16.29
C ALA A 18 45.29 7.33 16.17
N VAL A 19 44.64 8.30 16.81
CA VAL A 19 43.20 8.52 16.71
C VAL A 19 42.80 8.95 15.30
N VAL A 20 43.55 9.87 14.68
CA VAL A 20 43.28 10.31 13.30
C VAL A 20 43.43 9.14 12.32
N VAL A 21 44.48 8.33 12.45
CA VAL A 21 44.66 7.14 11.62
C VAL A 21 43.52 6.14 11.83
N ALA A 22 43.10 5.90 13.07
CA ALA A 22 41.98 5.01 13.35
C ALA A 22 40.67 5.52 12.71
N ILE A 23 40.38 6.81 12.79
CA ILE A 23 39.19 7.41 12.16
C ILE A 23 39.27 7.31 10.64
N VAL A 24 40.43 7.58 10.03
CA VAL A 24 40.62 7.46 8.57
C VAL A 24 40.48 6.02 8.12
N VAL A 25 41.02 5.05 8.87
CA VAL A 25 40.86 3.62 8.57
C VAL A 25 39.40 3.20 8.71
N ILE A 26 38.72 3.61 9.77
CA ILE A 26 37.29 3.31 9.95
C ILE A 26 36.47 3.93 8.81
N ALA A 27 36.74 5.18 8.44
CA ALA A 27 36.06 5.86 7.33
C ALA A 27 36.36 5.21 5.98
N ALA A 28 37.60 4.77 5.73
CA ALA A 28 37.97 4.06 4.51
C ALA A 28 37.34 2.67 4.44
N VAL A 29 37.29 1.93 5.56
CA VAL A 29 36.59 0.65 5.67
C VAL A 29 35.08 0.87 5.44
N TRP A 30 34.48 1.89 6.08
CA TRP A 30 33.09 2.27 5.84
C TRP A 30 32.85 2.64 4.38
N TRP A 31 33.75 3.42 3.76
CA TRP A 31 33.66 3.76 2.34
C TRP A 31 33.77 2.54 1.45
N ILE A 32 34.62 1.56 1.76
CA ILE A 32 34.70 0.30 0.99
C ILE A 32 33.39 -0.49 1.12
N PHE A 33 32.79 -0.54 2.32
CA PHE A 33 31.51 -1.22 2.53
C PHE A 33 30.30 -0.48 1.92
N VAL A 34 30.35 0.85 1.81
CA VAL A 34 29.26 1.67 1.26
C VAL A 34 29.42 1.94 -0.25
N ALA A 35 30.65 2.05 -0.74
CA ALA A 35 30.99 2.42 -2.11
C ALA A 35 31.49 1.24 -2.96
N SER A 36 31.49 0.01 -2.44
CA SER A 36 31.59 -1.17 -3.30
C SER A 36 30.38 -1.23 -4.21
N VAL A 37 30.51 -0.62 -5.39
CA VAL A 37 29.61 -0.81 -6.52
C VAL A 37 29.56 -2.30 -6.77
N PHE A 38 28.44 -2.94 -6.43
CA PHE A 38 28.19 -4.31 -6.83
C PHE A 38 28.27 -4.34 -8.36
N VAL A 39 29.29 -5.00 -8.90
CA VAL A 39 29.40 -5.27 -10.33
C VAL A 39 28.72 -6.63 -10.55
N PRO A 40 27.52 -6.64 -11.17
CA PRO A 40 26.84 -7.89 -11.46
C PRO A 40 27.70 -8.71 -12.43
N PRO A 41 27.74 -10.04 -12.27
CA PRO A 41 28.36 -10.89 -13.27
C PRO A 41 27.68 -10.74 -14.64
N ALA A 42 28.46 -10.93 -15.70
CA ALA A 42 28.01 -10.74 -17.09
C ALA A 42 26.93 -11.73 -17.54
N VAL A 43 26.79 -12.87 -16.84
CA VAL A 43 25.76 -13.87 -17.13
C VAL A 43 24.50 -13.54 -16.35
N ARG A 44 23.43 -13.22 -17.08
CA ARG A 44 22.10 -12.99 -16.52
C ARG A 44 21.57 -14.29 -15.89
N PRO A 45 21.08 -14.25 -14.63
CA PRO A 45 20.33 -15.36 -14.10
C PRO A 45 19.00 -15.51 -14.85
N GLN A 46 18.46 -16.72 -14.88
CA GLN A 46 17.04 -16.97 -15.13
C GLN A 46 16.35 -17.24 -13.80
N VAL A 47 15.20 -16.60 -13.59
CA VAL A 47 14.37 -16.74 -12.40
C VAL A 47 12.96 -17.10 -12.83
N SER A 48 12.39 -18.12 -12.20
CA SER A 48 10.99 -18.51 -12.40
C SER A 48 10.21 -18.37 -11.10
N PHE A 49 8.97 -17.92 -11.24
CA PHE A 49 8.04 -17.73 -10.14
C PHE A 49 6.93 -18.77 -10.17
N SER A 50 6.38 -19.08 -9.00
CA SER A 50 5.11 -19.80 -8.91
C SER A 50 3.97 -18.95 -9.49
N THR A 51 2.84 -19.59 -9.79
CA THR A 51 1.60 -18.85 -10.05
C THR A 51 1.26 -17.97 -8.84
N PRO A 52 0.96 -16.67 -9.05
CA PRO A 52 0.51 -15.81 -7.96
C PRO A 52 -0.80 -16.28 -7.34
N SER A 53 -0.87 -16.22 -6.02
CA SER A 53 -2.11 -16.36 -5.25
C SER A 53 -2.53 -15.00 -4.71
N LEU A 54 -3.85 -14.75 -4.69
CA LEU A 54 -4.42 -13.52 -4.16
C LEU A 54 -4.92 -13.76 -2.74
N THR A 55 -4.56 -12.85 -1.84
CA THR A 55 -5.20 -12.75 -0.54
C THR A 55 -6.58 -12.10 -0.68
N GLN A 56 -7.46 -12.28 0.31
CA GLN A 56 -8.79 -11.67 0.30
C GLN A 56 -8.76 -10.13 0.28
N SER A 57 -7.69 -9.51 0.82
CA SER A 57 -7.44 -8.07 0.75
C SER A 57 -6.86 -7.63 -0.60
N GLY A 58 -6.68 -8.54 -1.55
CA GLY A 58 -6.22 -8.25 -2.91
C GLY A 58 -4.71 -8.25 -3.12
N ALA A 59 -3.88 -8.47 -2.09
CA ALA A 59 -2.43 -8.59 -2.28
C ALA A 59 -2.07 -9.87 -3.04
N ALA A 60 -1.12 -9.79 -3.98
CA ALA A 60 -0.64 -10.91 -4.77
C ALA A 60 0.65 -11.47 -4.17
N THR A 61 0.73 -12.78 -3.98
CA THR A 61 1.89 -13.45 -3.39
C THR A 61 2.35 -14.61 -4.28
N PHE A 62 3.64 -14.70 -4.52
CA PHE A 62 4.27 -15.79 -5.27
C PHE A 62 5.67 -16.07 -4.72
N SER A 63 6.18 -17.26 -5.01
CA SER A 63 7.52 -17.67 -4.58
C SER A 63 8.46 -17.85 -5.76
N VAL A 64 9.75 -17.69 -5.51
CA VAL A 64 10.80 -18.12 -6.43
C VAL A 64 10.82 -19.65 -6.43
N VAL A 65 10.53 -20.25 -7.58
CA VAL A 65 10.52 -21.71 -7.76
C VAL A 65 11.75 -22.22 -8.51
N GLY A 66 12.49 -21.31 -9.15
CA GLY A 66 13.77 -21.61 -9.79
C GLY A 66 14.63 -20.36 -9.91
N ALA A 67 15.93 -20.51 -9.64
CA ALA A 67 16.94 -19.49 -9.89
C ALA A 67 18.20 -20.20 -10.41
N SER A 68 18.66 -19.85 -11.62
CA SER A 68 19.85 -20.46 -12.21
C SER A 68 21.15 -20.12 -11.48
N ALA A 69 21.14 -19.05 -10.68
CA ALA A 69 22.22 -18.61 -9.81
C ALA A 69 21.64 -17.75 -8.69
N ALA A 70 22.20 -17.88 -7.47
CA ALA A 70 21.84 -17.04 -6.33
C ALA A 70 22.70 -15.78 -6.34
N TYR A 71 22.06 -14.62 -6.41
CA TYR A 71 22.73 -13.31 -6.33
C TYR A 71 22.08 -12.44 -5.27
N PRO A 72 22.80 -11.47 -4.69
CA PRO A 72 22.24 -10.54 -3.73
C PRO A 72 20.98 -9.86 -4.27
N GLY A 73 19.97 -9.63 -3.43
CA GLY A 73 18.74 -8.95 -3.86
C GLY A 73 18.99 -7.58 -4.53
N VAL A 74 20.00 -6.85 -4.05
CA VAL A 74 20.44 -5.56 -4.62
C VAL A 74 21.04 -5.66 -6.03
N ALA A 75 21.27 -6.86 -6.56
CA ALA A 75 21.63 -7.08 -7.96
C ALA A 75 20.43 -6.91 -8.90
N TYR A 76 19.23 -6.96 -8.35
CA TYR A 76 17.97 -6.93 -9.08
C TYR A 76 17.21 -5.63 -8.82
N ARG A 77 16.37 -5.28 -9.78
CA ARG A 77 15.32 -4.28 -9.64
C ARG A 77 13.96 -4.96 -9.77
N ALA A 78 12.98 -4.46 -9.03
CA ALA A 78 11.59 -4.79 -9.21
C ALA A 78 10.92 -3.71 -10.08
N ASN A 79 10.06 -4.14 -11.00
CA ASN A 79 9.11 -3.27 -11.66
C ASN A 79 7.72 -3.93 -11.70
N LEU A 80 6.69 -3.12 -11.94
CA LEU A 80 5.32 -3.56 -12.05
C LEU A 80 4.69 -2.90 -13.27
N GLU A 81 3.94 -3.67 -14.03
CA GLU A 81 3.05 -3.18 -15.08
C GLU A 81 1.61 -3.47 -14.67
N VAL A 82 0.75 -2.46 -14.80
CA VAL A 82 -0.69 -2.56 -14.54
C VAL A 82 -1.42 -2.26 -15.84
N ASP A 83 -2.13 -3.27 -16.35
CA ASP A 83 -2.68 -3.38 -17.69
C ASP A 83 -1.64 -3.14 -18.80
N THR A 84 -1.39 -1.87 -19.12
CA THR A 84 -0.44 -1.43 -20.16
C THR A 84 0.50 -0.33 -19.67
N VAL A 85 0.34 0.11 -18.41
CA VAL A 85 1.15 1.16 -17.80
C VAL A 85 2.29 0.52 -17.05
N LEU A 86 3.52 0.74 -17.51
CA LEU A 86 4.72 0.27 -16.84
C LEU A 86 5.18 1.29 -15.79
N GLY A 87 5.52 0.82 -14.60
CA GLY A 87 6.08 1.62 -13.52
C GLY A 87 7.55 2.01 -13.72
N THR A 88 8.08 2.66 -12.69
CA THR A 88 9.52 2.96 -12.60
C THR A 88 10.23 1.91 -11.76
N ALA A 89 11.17 1.19 -12.37
CA ALA A 89 11.90 0.12 -11.70
C ALA A 89 12.83 0.64 -10.59
N ASP A 90 12.79 0.00 -9.42
CA ASP A 90 13.67 0.31 -8.29
C ASP A 90 14.33 -0.96 -7.71
N TRP A 91 15.41 -0.80 -6.95
CA TRP A 91 16.19 -1.90 -6.39
C TRP A 91 15.36 -2.81 -5.51
N LEU A 92 15.48 -4.12 -5.71
CA LEU A 92 14.79 -5.11 -4.90
C LEU A 92 15.36 -5.11 -3.48
N ARG A 93 14.48 -4.82 -2.52
CA ARG A 93 14.77 -4.80 -1.08
C ARG A 93 13.63 -5.49 -0.33
N ALA A 94 13.79 -5.64 0.98
CA ALA A 94 12.74 -6.17 1.85
C ALA A 94 11.37 -5.49 1.63
N SER A 95 11.39 -4.18 1.36
CA SER A 95 10.24 -3.42 0.89
C SER A 95 10.68 -2.38 -0.15
N THR A 96 10.01 -2.36 -1.29
CA THR A 96 10.31 -1.50 -2.44
C THR A 96 9.01 -0.84 -2.90
N THR A 97 9.01 0.48 -3.08
CA THR A 97 7.84 1.20 -3.63
C THR A 97 8.01 1.40 -5.13
N ILE A 98 6.98 1.05 -5.90
CA ILE A 98 6.94 1.19 -7.35
C ILE A 98 5.70 2.03 -7.70
N THR A 99 5.93 3.20 -8.27
CA THR A 99 4.85 4.05 -8.76
C THR A 99 4.46 3.62 -10.18
N VAL A 100 3.18 3.30 -10.38
CA VAL A 100 2.58 3.03 -11.69
C VAL A 100 1.44 4.02 -11.91
N GLY A 101 1.60 4.91 -12.89
CA GLY A 101 0.67 6.04 -13.06
C GLY A 101 0.67 6.96 -11.84
N SER A 102 -0.46 7.04 -11.13
CA SER A 102 -0.62 7.84 -9.90
C SER A 102 -0.66 6.99 -8.62
N THR A 103 -0.46 5.68 -8.72
CA THR A 103 -0.62 4.75 -7.60
C THR A 103 0.74 4.18 -7.20
N ASP A 104 1.03 4.23 -5.91
CA ASP A 104 2.21 3.60 -5.33
C ASP A 104 1.89 2.17 -4.90
N TYR A 105 2.64 1.21 -5.45
CA TYR A 105 2.56 -0.20 -5.11
C TYR A 105 3.77 -0.57 -4.25
N THR A 106 3.58 -1.47 -3.30
CA THR A 106 4.66 -2.00 -2.47
C THR A 106 4.97 -3.42 -2.90
N VAL A 107 6.24 -3.67 -3.24
CA VAL A 107 6.80 -5.01 -3.46
C VAL A 107 7.63 -5.36 -2.24
N ASN A 108 7.19 -6.37 -1.50
CA ASN A 108 7.94 -6.92 -0.38
C ASN A 108 8.63 -8.21 -0.81
N TRP A 109 9.94 -8.28 -0.60
CA TRP A 109 10.72 -9.50 -0.77
C TRP A 109 11.06 -10.06 0.60
N GLN A 110 10.62 -11.29 0.84
CA GLN A 110 10.95 -12.05 2.03
C GLN A 110 11.97 -13.13 1.63
N ASP A 111 13.19 -12.90 2.09
CA ASP A 111 14.28 -13.86 2.05
C ASP A 111 13.99 -15.01 3.02
N ALA A 112 13.83 -16.21 2.47
CA ALA A 112 13.41 -17.39 3.24
C ALA A 112 14.58 -18.08 3.94
N ASP A 113 15.79 -17.99 3.39
CA ASP A 113 16.98 -18.65 3.91
C ASP A 113 17.89 -17.72 4.74
N GLY A 114 17.66 -16.41 4.65
CA GLY A 114 18.35 -15.37 5.42
C GLY A 114 19.73 -15.01 4.84
N LEU A 115 20.05 -15.45 3.63
CA LEU A 115 21.35 -15.23 2.98
C LEU A 115 21.44 -13.91 2.20
N ALA A 116 20.37 -13.12 2.19
CA ALA A 116 20.19 -11.89 1.42
C ALA A 116 20.39 -12.07 -0.10
N THR A 117 20.22 -13.30 -0.58
CA THR A 117 20.29 -13.65 -2.00
C THR A 117 18.94 -14.10 -2.50
N LEU A 118 18.58 -13.73 -3.73
CA LEU A 118 17.38 -14.23 -4.36
C LEU A 118 17.54 -15.73 -4.65
N SER A 119 16.83 -16.57 -3.90
CA SER A 119 16.96 -18.03 -3.96
C SER A 119 15.59 -18.74 -3.99
N VAL A 120 15.59 -20.05 -4.24
CA VAL A 120 14.35 -20.84 -4.26
C VAL A 120 13.73 -20.89 -2.87
N GLY A 121 12.45 -20.56 -2.78
CA GLY A 121 11.70 -20.47 -1.52
C GLY A 121 11.41 -19.04 -1.08
N ASP A 122 12.18 -18.06 -1.58
CA ASP A 122 11.90 -16.65 -1.36
C ASP A 122 10.49 -16.28 -1.82
N ARG A 123 9.90 -15.32 -1.12
CA ARG A 123 8.53 -14.87 -1.37
C ARG A 123 8.52 -13.41 -1.80
N ILE A 124 7.72 -13.14 -2.82
CA ILE A 124 7.42 -11.79 -3.27
C ILE A 124 5.93 -11.54 -3.03
N THR A 125 5.64 -10.41 -2.40
CA THR A 125 4.28 -9.94 -2.17
C THR A 125 4.12 -8.54 -2.77
N VAL A 126 3.14 -8.38 -3.65
CA VAL A 126 2.78 -7.10 -4.27
C VAL A 126 1.47 -6.62 -3.66
N ASN A 127 1.46 -5.37 -3.18
CA ASN A 127 0.30 -4.75 -2.56
C ASN A 127 0.14 -3.29 -3.00
N ALA A 128 -1.02 -2.71 -2.73
CA ALA A 128 -1.29 -1.28 -2.88
C ALA A 128 -2.08 -0.77 -1.67
N PRO A 129 -2.08 0.56 -1.40
CA PRO A 129 -3.03 1.16 -0.47
C PRO A 129 -4.46 0.81 -0.88
N GLY A 130 -5.26 0.25 0.03
CA GLY A 130 -6.61 -0.24 -0.27
C GLY A 130 -6.64 -1.61 -0.98
N GLY A 131 -5.51 -2.30 -1.11
CA GLY A 131 -5.42 -3.55 -1.87
C GLY A 131 -5.31 -3.32 -3.37
N LEU A 132 -4.96 -4.37 -4.12
CA LEU A 132 -4.82 -4.25 -5.56
C LEU A 132 -6.18 -3.99 -6.25
N PRO A 133 -6.27 -3.02 -7.18
CA PRO A 133 -7.49 -2.74 -7.94
C PRO A 133 -8.05 -3.95 -8.68
N ALA A 134 -9.35 -4.22 -8.53
CA ALA A 134 -10.03 -5.31 -9.22
C ALA A 134 -10.24 -5.02 -10.71
N GLY A 135 -10.27 -6.08 -11.52
CA GLY A 135 -10.44 -6.00 -12.97
C GLY A 135 -9.16 -5.65 -13.74
N HIS A 136 -8.07 -5.36 -13.03
CA HIS A 136 -6.78 -5.03 -13.64
C HIS A 136 -5.89 -6.27 -13.81
N ALA A 137 -5.15 -6.30 -14.91
CA ALA A 137 -4.06 -7.24 -15.14
C ALA A 137 -2.75 -6.68 -14.58
N PHE A 138 -1.95 -7.54 -13.98
CA PHE A 138 -0.67 -7.18 -13.38
C PHE A 138 0.43 -8.08 -13.93
N LYS A 139 1.59 -7.47 -14.18
CA LYS A 139 2.83 -8.16 -14.51
C LYS A 139 3.95 -7.62 -13.63
N PHE A 140 4.46 -8.48 -12.75
CA PHE A 140 5.69 -8.22 -12.01
C PHE A 140 6.89 -8.55 -12.90
N LEU A 141 7.88 -7.66 -12.93
CA LEU A 141 9.15 -7.88 -13.61
C LEU A 141 10.28 -7.85 -12.60
N LEU A 142 11.07 -8.92 -12.56
CA LEU A 142 12.38 -8.92 -11.94
C LEU A 142 13.41 -8.56 -13.02
N ILE A 143 14.07 -7.43 -12.83
CA ILE A 143 14.98 -6.83 -13.80
C ILE A 143 16.41 -6.98 -13.30
N TRP A 144 17.31 -7.46 -14.16
CA TRP A 144 18.73 -7.50 -13.86
C TRP A 144 19.34 -6.10 -13.94
N ALA A 145 20.49 -5.91 -13.32
CA ALA A 145 21.21 -4.63 -13.31
C ALA A 145 21.51 -4.03 -14.69
N ASP A 146 21.47 -4.83 -15.76
CA ASP A 146 21.61 -4.38 -17.16
C ASP A 146 20.30 -3.86 -17.80
N GLY A 147 19.19 -3.85 -17.05
CA GLY A 147 17.89 -3.37 -17.48
C GLY A 147 16.97 -4.41 -18.12
N ASN A 148 17.40 -5.67 -18.28
CA ASN A 148 16.60 -6.71 -18.92
C ASN A 148 15.85 -7.55 -17.88
N ALA A 149 14.63 -7.97 -18.21
CA ALA A 149 13.85 -8.88 -17.37
C ALA A 149 14.50 -10.27 -17.33
N VAL A 150 14.58 -10.83 -16.12
CA VAL A 150 15.14 -12.17 -15.84
C VAL A 150 14.11 -13.12 -15.22
N GLY A 151 12.96 -12.58 -14.81
CA GLY A 151 11.80 -13.35 -14.35
C GLY A 151 10.55 -12.48 -14.37
N GLU A 152 9.40 -13.10 -14.62
CA GLU A 152 8.12 -12.42 -14.72
C GLU A 152 7.02 -13.24 -14.04
N ALA A 153 6.06 -12.55 -13.43
CA ALA A 153 4.86 -13.17 -12.86
C ALA A 153 3.62 -12.37 -13.27
N PHE A 154 2.54 -13.08 -13.63
CA PHE A 154 1.33 -12.49 -14.20
C PHE A 154 0.11 -12.91 -13.39
N TRP A 155 -0.80 -11.97 -13.14
CA TRP A 155 -2.09 -12.26 -12.51
C TRP A 155 -3.15 -11.22 -12.89
N THR A 156 -4.41 -11.57 -12.67
CA THR A 156 -5.53 -10.64 -12.74
C THR A 156 -6.23 -10.63 -11.39
N VAL A 157 -6.60 -9.45 -10.91
CA VAL A 157 -7.33 -9.33 -9.65
C VAL A 157 -8.82 -9.45 -9.93
N THR A 158 -9.44 -10.56 -9.53
CA THR A 158 -10.90 -10.71 -9.49
C THR A 158 -11.36 -10.64 -8.04
N LEU A 159 -11.90 -9.49 -7.63
CA LEU A 159 -12.63 -9.37 -6.37
C LEU A 159 -14.11 -9.65 -6.61
N THR A 160 -14.70 -10.45 -5.74
CA THR A 160 -16.16 -10.56 -5.67
C THR A 160 -16.72 -9.39 -4.86
N LYS A 161 -18.00 -9.10 -5.07
CA LYS A 161 -18.70 -8.13 -4.23
C LYS A 161 -18.74 -8.64 -2.78
N PRO A 162 -18.31 -7.85 -1.78
CA PRO A 162 -18.38 -8.24 -0.37
C PRO A 162 -19.82 -8.21 0.13
N VAL A 163 -20.11 -9.00 1.17
CA VAL A 163 -21.32 -8.84 1.99
C VAL A 163 -20.98 -7.90 3.13
N ILE A 164 -21.78 -6.84 3.30
CA ILE A 164 -21.60 -5.83 4.35
C ILE A 164 -22.85 -5.77 5.21
N THR A 165 -22.65 -5.69 6.53
CA THR A 165 -23.71 -5.47 7.52
C THR A 165 -23.45 -4.14 8.21
N PHE A 166 -24.44 -3.24 8.18
CA PHE A 166 -24.41 -2.01 8.97
C PHE A 166 -24.98 -2.24 10.36
N ALA A 167 -24.44 -1.52 11.35
CA ALA A 167 -25.09 -1.35 12.64
C ALA A 167 -26.20 -0.29 12.56
N THR A 168 -26.97 -0.16 13.64
CA THR A 168 -28.02 0.85 13.75
C THR A 168 -27.44 2.26 13.58
N PRO A 169 -27.98 3.08 12.65
CA PRO A 169 -27.58 4.47 12.51
C PRO A 169 -27.85 5.28 13.77
N SER A 170 -26.97 6.22 14.10
CA SER A 170 -27.19 7.20 15.16
C SER A 170 -27.23 8.61 14.57
N THR A 171 -28.24 9.39 14.95
CA THR A 171 -28.40 10.77 14.49
C THR A 171 -28.26 11.73 15.66
N SER A 172 -27.33 12.68 15.54
CA SER A 172 -27.09 13.71 16.56
C SER A 172 -26.52 14.96 15.91
N GLY A 173 -26.97 16.14 16.36
CA GLY A 173 -26.43 17.43 15.89
C GLY A 173 -26.52 17.63 14.36
N GLY A 174 -27.62 17.19 13.72
CA GLY A 174 -27.80 17.31 12.27
C GLY A 174 -26.87 16.42 11.43
N THR A 175 -26.25 15.42 12.05
CA THR A 175 -25.37 14.42 11.41
C THR A 175 -25.95 13.03 11.68
N THR A 176 -25.84 12.12 10.70
CA THR A 176 -26.06 10.69 10.94
C THR A 176 -24.76 9.91 10.74
N THR A 177 -24.47 8.97 11.63
CA THR A 177 -23.36 8.03 11.54
C THR A 177 -23.89 6.61 11.38
N ILE A 178 -23.33 5.87 10.42
CA ILE A 178 -23.67 4.47 10.11
C ILE A 178 -22.41 3.63 10.29
N PRO A 179 -22.31 2.85 11.38
CA PRO A 179 -21.17 1.97 11.59
C PRO A 179 -21.24 0.72 10.69
N VAL A 180 -20.09 0.26 10.25
CA VAL A 180 -19.93 -1.04 9.58
C VAL A 180 -19.73 -2.11 10.67
N ALA A 181 -20.70 -3.00 10.82
CA ALA A 181 -20.69 -4.04 11.84
C ALA A 181 -19.87 -5.26 11.42
N ALA A 182 -19.98 -5.66 10.15
CA ALA A 182 -19.28 -6.82 9.61
C ALA A 182 -19.07 -6.69 8.10
N VAL A 183 -17.99 -7.30 7.62
CA VAL A 183 -17.63 -7.38 6.21
C VAL A 183 -17.13 -8.80 5.93
N SER A 184 -17.60 -9.44 4.85
CA SER A 184 -17.18 -10.81 4.49
C SER A 184 -15.76 -10.87 3.92
N GLN A 185 -15.30 -9.78 3.31
CA GLN A 185 -13.94 -9.60 2.79
C GLN A 185 -13.63 -8.12 2.61
N SER A 186 -12.41 -7.72 2.95
CA SER A 186 -11.93 -6.35 2.76
C SER A 186 -11.75 -6.06 1.27
N ALA A 187 -12.23 -4.91 0.81
CA ALA A 187 -11.90 -4.41 -0.52
C ALA A 187 -11.54 -2.92 -0.44
N GLY A 188 -10.72 -2.47 -1.37
CA GLY A 188 -10.33 -1.06 -1.48
C GLY A 188 -11.52 -0.17 -1.77
N ARG A 189 -11.47 1.06 -1.24
CA ARG A 189 -12.50 2.08 -1.42
C ARG A 189 -12.88 2.31 -2.89
N ASP A 190 -11.93 2.14 -3.82
CA ASP A 190 -12.14 2.38 -5.26
C ASP A 190 -13.12 1.36 -5.89
N ASN A 191 -13.40 0.25 -5.20
CA ASN A 191 -14.42 -0.71 -5.60
C ASN A 191 -15.84 -0.31 -5.14
N TYR A 192 -15.99 0.80 -4.42
CA TYR A 192 -17.26 1.21 -3.85
C TYR A 192 -17.77 2.52 -4.43
N ARG A 193 -19.11 2.60 -4.50
CA ARG A 193 -19.85 3.82 -4.74
C ARG A 193 -20.84 4.03 -3.61
N VAL A 194 -21.18 5.29 -3.36
CA VAL A 194 -22.19 5.68 -2.37
C VAL A 194 -23.31 6.46 -3.02
N ASN A 195 -24.52 6.28 -2.50
CA ASN A 195 -25.69 7.05 -2.90
C ASN A 195 -26.59 7.29 -1.67
N LEU A 196 -27.52 8.22 -1.81
CA LEU A 196 -28.48 8.57 -0.78
C LEU A 196 -29.86 8.74 -1.42
N ARG A 197 -30.89 8.22 -0.77
CA ARG A 197 -32.28 8.59 -1.02
C ARG A 197 -32.81 9.38 0.17
N VAL A 198 -33.49 10.48 -0.13
CA VAL A 198 -34.17 11.31 0.85
C VAL A 198 -35.66 11.31 0.50
N ASN A 199 -36.48 10.86 1.44
CA ASN A 199 -37.88 10.52 1.25
C ASN A 199 -38.03 9.55 0.06
N THR A 200 -38.58 10.03 -1.05
CA THR A 200 -38.80 9.25 -2.27
C THR A 200 -37.77 9.55 -3.37
N THR A 201 -36.91 10.56 -3.20
CA THR A 201 -35.96 10.99 -4.25
C THR A 201 -34.60 10.35 -4.02
N THR A 202 -34.16 9.54 -4.98
CA THR A 202 -32.82 8.95 -4.99
C THR A 202 -31.85 9.88 -5.73
N GLY A 203 -30.67 10.11 -5.17
CA GLY A 203 -29.59 10.83 -5.84
C GLY A 203 -28.89 10.00 -6.91
N SER A 204 -27.76 10.52 -7.38
CA SER A 204 -26.84 9.80 -8.26
C SER A 204 -25.67 9.22 -7.48
N ALA A 205 -25.33 7.97 -7.78
CA ALA A 205 -24.19 7.31 -7.15
C ALA A 205 -22.87 7.97 -7.54
N VAL A 206 -22.00 8.18 -6.55
CA VAL A 206 -20.64 8.73 -6.73
C VAL A 206 -19.61 7.75 -6.20
N ALA A 207 -18.37 7.82 -6.70
CA ALA A 207 -17.27 7.02 -6.17
C ALA A 207 -17.00 7.35 -4.69
N LEU A 208 -16.59 6.34 -3.92
CA LEU A 208 -16.19 6.56 -2.53
C LEU A 208 -14.85 7.30 -2.47
N ALA A 209 -14.87 8.53 -1.96
CA ALA A 209 -13.71 9.39 -1.77
C ALA A 209 -12.70 8.80 -0.76
N PRO A 210 -11.46 9.34 -0.67
CA PRO A 210 -10.52 8.93 0.37
C PRO A 210 -11.11 9.08 1.76
N ALA A 211 -10.65 8.28 2.73
CA ALA A 211 -11.08 8.41 4.12
C ALA A 211 -10.90 9.85 4.61
N GLY A 212 -11.87 10.36 5.36
CA GLY A 212 -11.91 11.75 5.82
C GLY A 212 -12.28 12.80 4.75
N THR A 213 -12.39 12.41 3.47
CA THR A 213 -12.83 13.29 2.38
C THR A 213 -14.29 13.00 2.01
N ALA A 214 -15.06 14.05 1.69
CA ALA A 214 -16.47 13.93 1.37
C ALA A 214 -16.72 13.38 -0.05
N SER A 215 -17.54 12.33 -0.12
CA SER A 215 -18.25 11.93 -1.34
C SER A 215 -19.56 12.71 -1.42
N ASN A 216 -19.65 13.66 -2.35
CA ASN A 216 -20.80 14.57 -2.44
C ASN A 216 -21.92 13.97 -3.32
N VAL A 217 -23.08 13.70 -2.72
CA VAL A 217 -24.27 13.20 -3.42
C VAL A 217 -25.31 14.32 -3.51
N SER A 218 -25.81 14.62 -4.71
CA SER A 218 -26.92 15.56 -4.91
C SER A 218 -28.24 14.82 -4.90
N VAL A 219 -29.20 15.27 -4.08
CA VAL A 219 -30.56 14.75 -4.01
C VAL A 219 -31.53 15.94 -4.06
N ALA A 220 -32.36 16.01 -5.11
CA ALA A 220 -33.33 17.10 -5.32
C ALA A 220 -32.73 18.51 -5.22
N GLY A 221 -31.47 18.69 -5.63
CA GLY A 221 -30.76 19.98 -5.57
C GLY A 221 -30.01 20.27 -4.26
N THR A 222 -30.16 19.43 -3.23
CA THR A 222 -29.39 19.51 -1.98
C THR A 222 -28.18 18.59 -2.04
N THR A 223 -27.00 19.11 -1.68
CA THR A 223 -25.77 18.30 -1.58
C THR A 223 -25.62 17.71 -0.18
N TYR A 224 -25.43 16.40 -0.13
CA TYR A 224 -25.11 15.64 1.07
C TYR A 224 -23.67 15.15 0.99
N ALA A 225 -22.89 15.46 2.02
CA ALA A 225 -21.52 15.00 2.15
C ALA A 225 -21.51 13.67 2.92
N ILE A 226 -21.05 12.61 2.27
CA ILE A 226 -20.81 11.29 2.86
C ILE A 226 -19.31 11.13 3.07
N THR A 227 -18.86 11.19 4.30
CA THR A 227 -17.45 11.00 4.67
C THR A 227 -17.31 9.67 5.39
N TRP A 228 -16.36 8.84 4.99
CA TRP A 228 -16.09 7.61 5.73
C TRP A 228 -14.81 7.74 6.56
N THR A 229 -14.78 7.03 7.67
CA THR A 229 -13.61 6.92 8.54
C THR A 229 -13.07 5.50 8.44
N ASP A 230 -11.80 5.41 8.06
CA ASP A 230 -11.02 4.19 8.10
C ASP A 230 -10.32 4.13 9.45
N ILE A 231 -10.76 3.22 10.33
CA ILE A 231 -10.19 3.14 11.68
C ILE A 231 -8.82 2.45 11.66
N GLY A 232 -8.62 1.48 10.77
CA GLY A 232 -7.36 0.73 10.68
C GLY A 232 -6.31 1.36 9.77
N GLY A 233 -6.73 2.26 8.87
CA GLY A 233 -5.85 3.00 7.97
C GLY A 233 -5.40 2.21 6.75
N GLU A 234 -6.03 1.06 6.45
CA GLU A 234 -5.67 0.19 5.33
C GLU A 234 -6.22 0.66 3.97
N ALA A 235 -7.02 1.73 3.96
CA ALA A 235 -7.79 2.26 2.83
C ALA A 235 -8.80 1.27 2.24
N THR A 236 -9.26 0.33 3.07
CA THR A 236 -10.30 -0.67 2.75
C THR A 236 -11.51 -0.51 3.66
N VAL A 237 -12.71 -0.85 3.17
CA VAL A 237 -13.92 -0.81 4.01
C VAL A 237 -14.00 -2.07 4.87
N ASN A 238 -13.88 -1.92 6.19
CA ASN A 238 -13.79 -2.98 7.19
C ASN A 238 -14.83 -2.84 8.32
N ALA A 239 -14.96 -3.89 9.12
CA ALA A 239 -15.73 -3.82 10.35
C ALA A 239 -15.09 -2.81 11.33
N GLY A 240 -15.90 -1.94 11.92
CA GLY A 240 -15.45 -0.83 12.76
C GLY A 240 -15.50 0.53 12.07
N ASP A 241 -15.35 0.56 10.74
CA ASP A 241 -15.42 1.81 9.97
C ASP A 241 -16.80 2.47 10.08
N THR A 242 -16.86 3.75 9.75
CA THR A 242 -18.11 4.51 9.83
C THR A 242 -18.33 5.36 8.60
N PHE A 243 -19.59 5.47 8.17
CA PHE A 243 -20.04 6.46 7.20
C PHE A 243 -20.78 7.57 7.94
N ARG A 244 -20.35 8.81 7.74
CA ARG A 244 -20.96 10.01 8.30
C ARG A 244 -21.64 10.80 7.19
N ILE A 245 -22.93 11.03 7.33
CA ILE A 245 -23.75 11.83 6.41
C ILE A 245 -24.05 13.18 7.03
N THR A 246 -23.78 14.25 6.28
CA THR A 246 -24.04 15.64 6.66
C THR A 246 -24.57 16.43 5.48
N THR A 247 -25.18 17.58 5.76
CA THR A 247 -25.51 18.60 4.75
C THR A 247 -25.44 19.98 5.40
N ALA A 248 -25.40 21.04 4.58
CA ALA A 248 -25.36 22.41 5.06
C ALA A 248 -26.63 22.72 5.87
N GLY A 249 -26.48 23.24 7.09
CA GLY A 249 -27.60 23.49 8.00
C GLY A 249 -28.10 22.26 8.78
N GLY A 250 -27.49 21.09 8.57
CA GLY A 250 -27.89 19.84 9.22
C GLY A 250 -28.94 19.06 8.42
N LEU A 251 -29.06 17.75 8.71
CA LEU A 251 -30.05 16.91 8.04
C LEU A 251 -31.47 17.43 8.30
N PRO A 252 -32.32 17.55 7.25
CA PRO A 252 -33.73 17.92 7.39
C PRO A 252 -34.45 17.08 8.44
N SER A 253 -35.24 17.71 9.31
CA SER A 253 -36.10 17.04 10.28
C SER A 253 -37.24 16.28 9.60
N ALA A 254 -37.86 15.34 10.33
CA ALA A 254 -39.02 14.56 9.86
C ALA A 254 -38.84 13.97 8.45
N SER A 255 -37.63 13.57 8.09
CA SER A 255 -37.28 13.05 6.77
C SER A 255 -36.80 11.61 6.87
N THR A 256 -37.16 10.80 5.89
CA THR A 256 -36.67 9.42 5.78
C THR A 256 -35.43 9.39 4.90
N PHE A 257 -34.39 8.71 5.35
CA PHE A 257 -33.15 8.54 4.59
C PHE A 257 -32.90 7.07 4.32
N THR A 258 -32.31 6.79 3.15
CA THR A 258 -31.69 5.49 2.86
C THR A 258 -30.30 5.73 2.28
N PHE A 259 -29.27 5.33 3.00
CA PHE A 259 -27.90 5.24 2.50
C PHE A 259 -27.73 3.95 1.71
N PHE A 260 -27.10 4.03 0.53
CA PHE A 260 -26.75 2.88 -0.28
C PHE A 260 -25.24 2.80 -0.41
N LEU A 261 -24.69 1.64 -0.05
CA LEU A 261 -23.36 1.23 -0.44
C LEU A 261 -23.49 0.31 -1.64
N LEU A 262 -22.82 0.70 -2.72
CA LEU A 262 -22.89 0.08 -4.03
C LEU A 262 -21.51 -0.41 -4.41
N TRP A 263 -21.47 -1.42 -5.26
CA TRP A 263 -20.24 -1.86 -5.90
C TRP A 263 -19.89 -0.92 -7.06
N SER A 264 -18.66 -1.01 -7.57
CA SER A 264 -18.15 -0.13 -8.63
C SER A 264 -18.98 -0.21 -9.93
N ASP A 265 -19.60 -1.37 -10.18
CA ASP A 265 -20.54 -1.63 -11.28
C ASP A 265 -21.94 -1.02 -11.06
N GLY A 266 -22.18 -0.37 -9.92
CA GLY A 266 -23.44 0.28 -9.55
C GLY A 266 -24.46 -0.63 -8.87
N SER A 267 -24.20 -1.93 -8.78
CA SER A 267 -25.11 -2.86 -8.13
C SER A 267 -25.05 -2.72 -6.60
N GLN A 268 -26.20 -2.86 -5.93
CA GLN A 268 -26.27 -2.68 -4.48
C GLN A 268 -25.48 -3.76 -3.74
N ILE A 269 -24.76 -3.34 -2.70
CA ILE A 269 -24.15 -4.21 -1.70
C ILE A 269 -25.06 -4.28 -0.48
N GLN A 270 -25.35 -3.11 0.09
CA GLN A 270 -26.16 -2.98 1.29
C GLN A 270 -26.81 -1.60 1.35
N SER A 271 -27.89 -1.48 2.11
CA SER A 271 -28.49 -0.20 2.44
C SER A 271 -28.79 -0.08 3.93
N SER A 272 -28.85 1.15 4.44
CA SER A 272 -29.30 1.44 5.80
C SER A 272 -30.28 2.60 5.78
N SER A 273 -31.40 2.47 6.51
CA SER A 273 -32.46 3.47 6.54
C SER A 273 -32.72 3.97 7.95
N TRP A 274 -33.05 5.25 8.06
CA TRP A 274 -33.41 5.90 9.32
C TRP A 274 -34.34 7.08 9.07
N THR A 275 -34.92 7.61 10.14
CA THR A 275 -35.68 8.86 10.13
C THR A 275 -35.03 9.88 11.04
N THR A 276 -35.12 11.14 10.67
CA THR A 276 -34.79 12.27 11.55
C THR A 276 -36.03 12.69 12.33
N ALA A 277 -35.84 13.05 13.60
CA ALA A 277 -36.90 13.63 14.43
C ALA A 277 -37.23 15.06 14.01
#